data_AF-A0A095W7M6-F1
#
_entry.id   AF-A0A095W7M6-F1
#
_cell.length_a   1.000
_cell.length_b   1.000
_cell.length_c   1.000
_cell.angle_alpha   90.00
_cell.angle_beta   90.00
_cell.angle_gamma   90.00
#
_symmetry.space_group_name_H-M   'P 1'
#
loop_
_entity.id
_entity.type
_entity.pdbx_description
1 polymer ?
#
loop_
_entity_poly.entity_id
_entity_poly.type
_entity_poly.pdbx_seq_one_letter_code
_entity_poly.pdbx_strand_id
1 'polypeptide(L)'
;MRLCGLMIAPLLLVPAVASARDIATCAALYRQLNNAPQIIGNTAEIRRYARELSDQNSEIRGLRIEMRRAGCGTGSVVVLGGPKGEVCDQMRQTLDAMEQSRDALVAERDNARQLVRSSGERGAILAAIRSNNCIPSDMEEDRKERMKLQGIELPKEEPYSGIIDLRVKQPQAAAAQPNLPGPERPYDPNKKVRMVGPTFLPEESIDLAHPKSSGPQPQQ
;
A
#
# COMPACT_ATOMS: atom_id res chain seq x y z
N MET A 1 -73.80 -8.79 38.51
CA MET A 1 -72.81 -9.88 38.36
C MET A 1 -71.86 -9.46 37.24
N ARG A 2 -70.61 -9.06 37.53
CA ARG A 2 -69.38 -9.89 37.48
C ARG A 2 -69.29 -10.66 36.14
N LEU A 3 -68.23 -10.66 35.34
CA LEU A 3 -66.87 -10.08 35.37
C LEU A 3 -66.26 -10.32 33.95
N CYS A 4 -65.03 -9.85 33.75
CA CYS A 4 -64.01 -10.32 32.79
C CYS A 4 -63.77 -9.43 31.56
N GLY A 5 -62.85 -8.48 31.78
CA GLY A 5 -62.10 -7.85 30.72
C GLY A 5 -61.14 -8.83 30.03
N LEU A 6 -60.84 -8.51 28.78
CA LEU A 6 -59.73 -9.07 28.03
C LEU A 6 -58.94 -7.88 27.49
N MET A 7 -57.81 -7.62 28.15
CA MET A 7 -56.75 -6.73 27.69
C MET A 7 -56.20 -7.30 26.38
N ILE A 8 -56.47 -6.62 25.26
CA ILE A 8 -55.83 -6.90 23.98
C ILE A 8 -54.53 -6.08 23.94
N ALA A 9 -53.41 -6.74 24.22
CA ALA A 9 -52.09 -6.17 23.98
C ALA A 9 -51.80 -6.22 22.47
N PRO A 10 -51.44 -5.10 21.80
CA PRO A 10 -51.01 -5.15 20.43
C PRO A 10 -49.58 -5.70 20.37
N LEU A 11 -49.46 -6.91 19.81
CA LEU A 11 -48.19 -7.53 19.45
C LEU A 11 -47.52 -6.65 18.37
N LEU A 12 -46.53 -5.85 18.74
CA LEU A 12 -45.68 -5.13 17.80
C LEU A 12 -44.85 -6.15 17.00
N LEU A 13 -45.36 -6.51 15.82
CA LEU A 13 -44.64 -7.30 14.82
C LEU A 13 -43.53 -6.41 14.24
N VAL A 14 -42.34 -6.45 14.83
CA VAL A 14 -41.15 -5.84 14.23
C VAL A 14 -40.75 -6.72 13.05
N PRO A 15 -40.75 -6.23 11.79
CA PRO A 15 -40.19 -6.99 10.70
C PRO A 15 -38.68 -7.03 10.92
N ALA A 16 -38.16 -8.18 11.33
CA ALA A 16 -36.75 -8.48 11.13
C ALA A 16 -36.55 -8.57 9.61
N VAL A 17 -36.17 -7.45 8.99
CA VAL A 17 -35.56 -7.46 7.66
C VAL A 17 -34.18 -8.09 7.85
N ALA A 18 -34.17 -9.43 7.91
CA ALA A 18 -33.00 -10.19 7.54
C ALA A 18 -32.78 -9.87 6.06
N SER A 19 -31.89 -8.93 5.78
CA SER A 19 -31.40 -8.72 4.43
C SER A 19 -30.75 -10.03 4.01
N ALA A 20 -31.51 -10.86 3.28
CA ALA A 20 -30.99 -12.00 2.58
C ALA A 20 -29.95 -11.45 1.59
N ARG A 21 -28.67 -11.57 1.97
CA ARG A 21 -27.56 -11.20 1.10
C ARG A 21 -27.61 -12.10 -0.14
N ASP A 22 -27.51 -11.50 -1.32
CA ASP A 22 -27.43 -12.27 -2.56
C ASP A 22 -25.99 -12.76 -2.74
N ILE A 23 -25.78 -14.05 -2.44
CA ILE A 23 -24.47 -14.72 -2.50
C ILE A 23 -23.87 -14.62 -3.90
N ALA A 24 -24.69 -14.73 -4.95
CA ALA A 24 -24.22 -14.66 -6.34
C ALA A 24 -23.73 -13.24 -6.70
N THR A 25 -24.44 -12.21 -6.25
CA THR A 25 -24.03 -10.80 -6.44
C THR A 25 -22.77 -10.47 -5.65
N CYS A 26 -22.68 -10.90 -4.39
CA CYS A 26 -21.48 -10.75 -3.59
C CYS A 26 -20.28 -11.46 -4.24
N ALA A 27 -20.50 -12.66 -4.78
CA ALA A 27 -19.45 -13.40 -5.45
C ALA A 27 -18.96 -12.73 -6.75
N ALA A 28 -19.86 -12.05 -7.46
CA ALA A 28 -19.49 -11.26 -8.64
C ALA A 28 -18.65 -10.02 -8.26
N LEU A 29 -19.04 -9.29 -7.22
CA LEU A 29 -18.33 -8.09 -6.76
C LEU A 29 -16.89 -8.40 -6.32
N TYR A 30 -16.68 -9.47 -5.57
CA TYR A 30 -15.33 -9.88 -5.16
C TYR A 30 -14.47 -10.36 -6.34
N ARG A 31 -15.04 -11.06 -7.33
CA ARG A 31 -14.33 -11.39 -8.58
C ARG A 31 -13.92 -10.12 -9.32
N GLN A 32 -14.82 -9.14 -9.42
CA GLN A 32 -14.53 -7.85 -10.04
C GLN A 32 -13.43 -7.10 -9.28
N LEU A 33 -13.44 -7.15 -7.95
CA LEU A 33 -12.41 -6.55 -7.11
C LEU A 33 -11.02 -7.17 -7.35
N ASN A 34 -10.95 -8.48 -7.53
CA ASN A 34 -9.69 -9.18 -7.78
C ASN A 34 -9.13 -8.92 -9.19
N ASN A 35 -10.02 -8.66 -10.15
CA ASN A 35 -9.63 -8.29 -11.51
C ASN A 35 -9.36 -6.78 -11.67
N ALA A 36 -9.82 -5.95 -10.73
CA ALA A 36 -9.63 -4.50 -10.80
C ALA A 36 -8.15 -4.13 -10.60
N PRO A 37 -7.55 -3.35 -11.52
CA PRO A 37 -6.15 -2.96 -11.41
C PRO A 37 -5.92 -2.17 -10.13
N GLN A 38 -4.92 -2.58 -9.35
CA GLN A 38 -4.42 -1.81 -8.21
C GLN A 38 -3.21 -1.00 -8.68
N ILE A 39 -3.27 0.32 -8.53
CA ILE A 39 -2.10 1.16 -8.79
C ILE A 39 -1.15 1.02 -7.60
N ILE A 40 -0.27 0.02 -7.68
CA ILE A 40 0.82 -0.19 -6.73
C ILE A 40 1.97 0.72 -7.15
N GLY A 41 2.03 1.91 -6.56
CA GLY A 41 3.20 2.77 -6.65
C GLY A 41 2.88 4.25 -6.81
N ASN A 42 3.75 5.05 -6.18
CA ASN A 42 3.94 6.45 -6.50
C ASN A 42 4.31 6.57 -8.00
N THR A 43 3.40 7.09 -8.83
CA THR A 43 3.62 7.29 -10.27
C THR A 43 4.82 8.22 -10.51
N ALA A 44 5.41 8.20 -11.71
CA ALA A 44 6.51 9.11 -12.03
C ALA A 44 6.12 10.59 -11.82
N GLU A 45 4.86 10.94 -12.07
CA GLU A 45 4.31 12.28 -11.85
C GLU A 45 4.21 12.66 -10.37
N ILE A 46 3.77 11.75 -9.49
CA ILE A 46 3.71 12.04 -8.05
C ILE A 46 5.11 12.22 -7.46
N ARG A 47 6.13 11.52 -7.98
CA ARG A 47 7.54 11.78 -7.63
C ARG A 47 8.01 13.16 -8.09
N ARG A 48 7.60 13.61 -9.28
CA ARG A 48 7.91 14.95 -9.78
C ARG A 48 7.34 16.02 -8.85
N TYR A 49 6.05 15.95 -8.51
CA TYR A 49 5.43 16.91 -7.59
C TYR A 49 6.07 16.89 -6.20
N ALA A 50 6.48 15.71 -5.70
CA ALA A 50 7.15 15.61 -4.41
C ALA A 50 8.51 16.35 -4.38
N ARG A 51 9.29 16.27 -5.47
CA ARG A 51 10.55 17.01 -5.61
C ARG A 51 10.31 18.51 -5.68
N GLU A 52 9.45 18.94 -6.60
CA GLU A 52 9.15 20.35 -6.81
C GLU A 52 8.60 21.02 -5.55
N LEU A 53 7.72 20.33 -4.81
CA LEU A 53 7.22 20.82 -3.53
C LEU A 53 8.30 20.87 -2.45
N SER A 54 9.27 19.94 -2.45
CA SER A 54 10.40 19.98 -1.54
C SER A 54 11.30 21.18 -1.82
N ASP A 55 11.57 21.43 -3.11
CA ASP A 55 12.39 22.54 -3.57
C ASP A 55 11.73 23.87 -3.19
N GLN A 56 10.46 24.07 -3.54
CA GLN A 56 9.68 25.28 -3.19
C GLN A 56 9.64 25.52 -1.67
N ASN A 57 9.48 24.46 -0.87
CA ASN A 57 9.49 24.59 0.59
C ASN A 57 10.86 24.98 1.14
N SER A 58 11.95 24.55 0.50
CA SER A 58 13.30 24.96 0.88
C SER A 58 13.54 26.43 0.56
N GLU A 59 13.07 26.91 -0.59
CA GLU A 59 13.14 28.32 -1.02
C GLU A 59 12.33 29.24 -0.11
N ILE A 60 11.07 28.86 0.21
CA ILE A 60 10.22 29.61 1.15
C ILE A 60 10.91 29.74 2.51
N ARG A 61 11.51 28.66 3.02
CA ARG A 61 12.25 28.69 4.29
C ARG A 61 13.49 29.59 4.17
N GLY A 62 14.22 29.50 3.07
CA GLY A 62 15.37 30.35 2.77
C GLY A 62 15.01 31.82 2.79
N LEU A 63 13.98 32.22 2.05
CA LEU A 63 13.52 33.60 2.01
C LEU A 63 13.04 34.09 3.38
N ARG A 64 12.30 33.28 4.14
CA ARG A 64 11.88 33.66 5.51
C ARG A 64 13.08 33.88 6.44
N ILE A 65 14.17 33.13 6.27
CA ILE A 65 15.41 33.34 7.02
C ILE A 65 16.08 34.64 6.57
N GLU A 66 16.15 34.90 5.26
CA GLU A 66 16.70 36.12 4.70
C GLU A 66 15.92 37.36 5.15
N MET A 67 14.60 37.32 5.09
CA MET A 67 13.71 38.34 5.63
C MET A 67 14.01 38.62 7.11
N ARG A 68 14.20 37.58 7.93
CA ARG A 68 14.57 37.76 9.33
C ARG A 68 15.94 38.43 9.49
N ARG A 69 16.93 38.07 8.66
CA ARG A 69 18.28 38.67 8.66
C ARG A 69 18.28 40.13 8.18
N ALA A 70 17.43 40.45 7.22
CA ALA A 70 17.26 41.80 6.69
C ALA A 70 16.46 42.72 7.64
N GLY A 71 15.88 42.17 8.71
CA GLY A 71 15.02 42.91 9.64
C GLY A 71 13.57 43.02 9.17
N CYS A 72 13.18 42.33 8.11
CA CYS A 72 11.83 42.25 7.55
C CYS A 72 10.92 41.25 8.29
N GLY A 73 11.22 40.95 9.56
CA GLY A 73 10.55 39.90 10.33
C GLY A 73 9.04 40.14 10.50
N THR A 74 8.33 39.07 10.86
CA THR A 74 6.88 39.01 11.13
C THR A 74 6.38 39.85 12.31
N GLY A 75 7.24 40.68 12.92
CA GLY A 75 6.83 41.64 13.94
C GLY A 75 6.11 42.83 13.30
N SER A 76 5.18 43.45 14.03
CA SER A 76 4.34 44.58 13.61
C SER A 76 5.08 45.90 13.32
N VAL A 77 6.41 45.86 13.12
CA VAL A 77 7.21 47.04 12.79
C VAL A 77 7.09 47.28 11.29
N VAL A 78 6.11 48.11 10.92
CA VAL A 78 6.03 48.71 9.59
C VAL A 78 7.06 49.83 9.55
N VAL A 79 8.20 49.60 8.89
CA VAL A 79 9.17 50.66 8.60
C VAL A 79 8.60 51.52 7.48
N LEU A 80 7.89 52.60 7.84
CA LEU A 80 7.34 53.57 6.89
C LEU A 80 8.45 54.47 6.35
N GLY A 81 8.66 54.43 5.02
CA GLY A 81 9.30 55.52 4.28
C GLY A 81 10.83 55.54 4.21
N GLY A 82 11.50 54.38 4.17
CA GLY A 82 12.95 54.31 3.91
C GLY A 82 13.32 53.21 2.90
N PRO A 83 14.54 53.20 2.33
CA PRO A 83 14.99 52.20 1.35
C PRO A 83 14.92 50.76 1.88
N LYS A 84 14.94 50.58 3.21
CA LYS A 84 14.72 49.27 3.85
C LYS A 84 13.26 48.79 3.78
N GLY A 85 12.28 49.71 3.69
CA GLY A 85 10.87 49.38 3.55
C GLY A 85 10.58 48.72 2.20
N GLU A 86 11.06 49.31 1.11
CA GLU A 86 10.91 48.78 -0.26
C GLU A 86 11.50 47.36 -0.40
N VAL A 87 12.71 47.13 0.14
CA VAL A 87 13.35 45.81 0.15
C VAL A 87 12.49 44.78 0.89
N CYS A 88 11.93 45.15 2.05
CA CYS A 88 11.06 44.25 2.81
C CYS A 88 9.73 43.99 2.08
N ASP A 89 9.18 44.98 1.39
CA ASP A 89 7.95 44.82 0.62
C ASP A 89 8.18 43.92 -0.60
N GLN A 90 9.32 44.03 -1.28
CA GLN A 90 9.71 43.14 -2.37
C GLN A 90 9.88 41.69 -1.90
N MET A 91 10.53 41.47 -0.74
CA MET A 91 10.65 40.13 -0.16
C MET A 91 9.28 39.55 0.25
N ARG A 92 8.37 40.37 0.80
CA ARG A 92 7.00 39.92 1.13
C ARG A 92 6.22 39.52 -0.12
N GLN A 93 6.26 40.35 -1.17
CA GLN A 93 5.61 40.02 -2.45
C GLN A 93 6.18 38.73 -3.06
N THR A 94 7.50 38.53 -2.95
CA THR A 94 8.16 37.30 -3.41
C THR A 94 7.71 36.09 -2.60
N LEU A 95 7.61 36.23 -1.27
CA LEU A 95 7.09 35.19 -0.40
C LEU A 95 5.66 34.82 -0.78
N ASP A 96 4.77 35.81 -0.90
CA ASP A 96 3.37 35.58 -1.27
C ASP A 96 3.24 34.88 -2.62
N ALA A 97 4.06 35.27 -3.61
CA ALA A 97 4.09 34.62 -4.93
C ALA A 97 4.55 33.16 -4.85
N MET A 98 5.60 32.87 -4.07
CA MET A 98 6.06 31.48 -3.86
C MET A 98 5.03 30.64 -3.11
N GLU A 99 4.34 31.23 -2.12
CA GLU A 99 3.28 30.56 -1.38
C GLU A 99 2.09 30.22 -2.27
N GLN A 100 1.66 31.13 -3.14
CA GLN A 100 0.63 30.88 -4.15
C GLN A 100 1.06 29.79 -5.15
N SER A 101 2.31 29.82 -5.62
CA SER A 101 2.87 28.78 -6.50
C SER A 101 2.85 27.39 -5.85
N ARG A 102 3.31 27.31 -4.59
CA ARG A 102 3.25 26.09 -3.78
C ARG A 102 1.81 25.57 -3.68
N ASP A 103 0.85 26.45 -3.41
CA ASP A 103 -0.55 26.04 -3.23
C ASP A 103 -1.15 25.53 -4.54
N ALA A 104 -0.80 26.14 -5.68
CA ALA A 104 -1.15 25.63 -6.99
C ALA A 104 -0.56 24.23 -7.25
N LEU A 105 0.72 24.01 -6.90
CA LEU A 105 1.36 22.69 -7.02
C LEU A 105 0.70 21.63 -6.13
N VAL A 106 0.28 22.00 -4.93
CA VAL A 106 -0.44 21.10 -4.01
C VAL A 106 -1.80 20.72 -4.60
N ALA A 107 -2.55 21.70 -5.14
CA ALA A 107 -3.83 21.45 -5.79
C ALA A 107 -3.67 20.52 -7.01
N GLU A 108 -2.70 20.80 -7.88
CA GLU A 108 -2.41 19.97 -9.07
C GLU A 108 -1.99 18.55 -8.68
N ARG A 109 -1.12 18.40 -7.67
CA ARG A 109 -0.75 17.10 -7.12
C ARG A 109 -1.98 16.35 -6.61
N ASP A 110 -2.87 17.01 -5.91
CA ASP A 110 -4.05 16.35 -5.32
C ASP A 110 -5.07 15.96 -6.39
N ASN A 111 -5.23 16.74 -7.45
CA ASN A 111 -5.97 16.36 -8.66
C ASN A 111 -5.33 15.15 -9.36
N ALA A 112 -4.01 15.16 -9.57
CA ALA A 112 -3.28 14.03 -10.15
C ALA A 112 -3.40 12.77 -9.28
N ARG A 113 -3.35 12.92 -7.96
CA ARG A 113 -3.62 11.82 -7.02
C ARG A 113 -5.04 11.32 -7.12
N GLN A 114 -6.03 12.19 -7.33
CA GLN A 114 -7.42 11.79 -7.50
C GLN A 114 -7.62 11.00 -8.79
N LEU A 115 -6.98 11.40 -9.90
CA LEU A 115 -6.98 10.66 -11.16
C LEU A 115 -6.32 9.28 -11.02
N VAL A 116 -5.18 9.20 -10.32
CA VAL A 116 -4.50 7.92 -10.02
C VAL A 116 -5.33 7.07 -9.05
N ARG A 117 -5.92 7.66 -8.01
CA ARG A 117 -6.84 6.96 -7.10
C ARG A 117 -8.13 6.56 -7.80
N SER A 118 -8.48 7.22 -8.91
CA SER A 118 -9.60 6.87 -9.78
C SER A 118 -9.37 5.59 -10.61
N SER A 119 -8.75 4.59 -9.98
CA SER A 119 -9.43 3.30 -9.79
C SER A 119 -10.87 3.45 -9.22
N GLY A 120 -11.68 4.37 -9.76
CA GLY A 120 -13.04 4.67 -9.33
C GLY A 120 -13.91 3.43 -9.43
N GLU A 121 -13.59 2.53 -10.36
CA GLU A 121 -14.14 1.18 -10.43
C GLU A 121 -13.85 0.38 -9.15
N ARG A 122 -12.59 0.30 -8.69
CA ARG A 122 -12.24 -0.40 -7.45
C ARG A 122 -12.94 0.21 -6.23
N GLY A 123 -12.97 1.54 -6.14
CA GLY A 123 -13.70 2.25 -5.09
C GLY A 123 -15.21 2.00 -5.11
N ALA A 124 -15.81 2.00 -6.31
CA ALA A 124 -17.23 1.69 -6.51
C ALA A 124 -17.54 0.23 -6.16
N ILE A 125 -16.68 -0.72 -6.52
CA ILE A 125 -16.81 -2.14 -6.15
C ILE A 125 -16.74 -2.30 -4.63
N LEU A 126 -15.79 -1.65 -3.95
CA LEU A 126 -15.69 -1.67 -2.49
C LEU A 126 -16.90 -1.01 -1.81
N ALA A 127 -17.48 0.04 -2.41
CA ALA A 127 -18.71 0.65 -1.93
C ALA A 127 -19.92 -0.30 -2.10
N ALA A 128 -20.02 -0.97 -3.25
CA ALA A 128 -21.05 -1.96 -3.54
C ALA A 128 -20.95 -3.18 -2.60
N ILE A 129 -19.75 -3.66 -2.29
CA ILE A 129 -19.53 -4.72 -1.29
C ILE A 129 -20.09 -4.30 0.07
N ARG A 130 -19.81 -3.06 0.50
CA ARG A 130 -20.33 -2.52 1.76
C ARG A 130 -21.84 -2.34 1.77
N SER A 131 -22.42 -1.83 0.68
CA SER A 131 -23.88 -1.62 0.60
C SER A 131 -24.67 -2.93 0.57
N ASN A 132 -24.08 -4.00 0.02
CA ASN A 132 -24.69 -5.32 -0.04
C ASN A 132 -24.37 -6.19 1.20
N ASN A 133 -23.66 -5.65 2.20
CA ASN A 133 -23.20 -6.39 3.39
C ASN A 133 -22.50 -7.71 3.06
N CYS A 134 -21.74 -7.74 1.95
CA CYS A 134 -21.02 -8.93 1.52
C CYS A 134 -19.87 -9.23 2.48
N ILE A 135 -19.63 -10.52 2.73
CA ILE A 135 -18.49 -10.99 3.52
C ILE A 135 -17.62 -11.96 2.73
N PRO A 136 -16.34 -12.15 3.10
CA PRO A 136 -15.43 -13.01 2.36
C PRO A 136 -15.88 -14.47 2.22
N SER A 137 -16.72 -15.00 3.12
CA SER A 137 -17.21 -16.38 3.04
C SER A 137 -18.20 -16.61 1.90
N ASP A 138 -18.87 -15.56 1.42
CA ASP A 138 -19.91 -15.66 0.37
C ASP A 138 -19.29 -16.14 -0.96
N MET A 139 -18.04 -15.79 -1.20
CA MET A 139 -17.23 -16.29 -2.32
C MET A 139 -16.98 -17.79 -2.25
N GLU A 140 -16.73 -18.30 -1.05
CA GLU A 140 -16.43 -19.72 -0.85
C GLU A 140 -17.71 -20.56 -0.89
N GLU A 141 -18.85 -19.99 -0.50
CA GLU A 141 -20.18 -20.59 -0.67
C GLU A 141 -20.55 -20.72 -2.15
N ASP A 142 -20.47 -19.65 -2.96
CA ASP A 142 -20.72 -19.69 -4.41
C ASP A 142 -19.77 -20.66 -5.13
N ARG A 143 -18.49 -20.70 -4.75
CA ARG A 143 -17.52 -21.67 -5.29
C ARG A 143 -17.99 -23.11 -5.06
N LYS A 144 -18.42 -23.44 -3.83
CA LYS A 144 -18.91 -24.78 -3.47
C LYS A 144 -20.18 -25.13 -4.24
N GLU A 145 -21.11 -24.19 -4.40
CA GLU A 145 -22.34 -24.42 -5.18
C GLU A 145 -22.07 -24.67 -6.66
N ARG A 146 -21.16 -23.89 -7.27
CA ARG A 146 -20.73 -24.12 -8.66
C ARG A 146 -20.04 -25.47 -8.85
N MET A 147 -19.23 -25.91 -7.89
CA MET A 147 -18.58 -27.23 -7.91
C MET A 147 -19.61 -28.37 -7.81
N LYS A 148 -20.67 -28.20 -7.01
CA LYS A 148 -21.77 -29.18 -6.91
C LYS A 148 -22.57 -29.32 -8.21
N LEU A 149 -22.71 -28.24 -8.98
CA LEU A 149 -23.48 -28.22 -10.24
C LEU A 149 -22.68 -28.79 -11.42
N GLN A 150 -21.34 -28.73 -11.40
CA GLN A 150 -20.48 -29.27 -12.45
C GLN A 150 -20.30 -30.79 -12.35
N GLY A 151 -21.39 -31.57 -12.20
CA GLY A 151 -21.43 -33.02 -12.47
C GLY A 151 -20.38 -33.93 -11.82
N ILE A 152 -19.51 -33.40 -10.97
CA ILE A 152 -18.57 -34.11 -10.13
C ILE A 152 -19.18 -33.95 -8.76
N GLU A 153 -20.10 -34.86 -8.42
CA GLU A 153 -20.47 -35.06 -7.02
C GLU A 153 -19.15 -35.24 -6.28
N LEU A 154 -18.79 -34.26 -5.45
CA LEU A 154 -17.70 -34.45 -4.48
C LEU A 154 -18.13 -35.71 -3.71
N PRO A 155 -17.32 -36.80 -3.72
CA PRO A 155 -17.72 -38.04 -3.09
C PRO A 155 -18.19 -37.69 -1.69
N LYS A 156 -19.45 -38.02 -1.36
CA LYS A 156 -19.87 -38.00 0.04
C LYS A 156 -18.85 -38.84 0.77
N GLU A 157 -18.27 -38.29 1.85
CA GLU A 157 -17.35 -39.02 2.71
C GLU A 157 -18.12 -40.17 3.37
N GLU A 158 -18.32 -41.25 2.61
CA GLU A 158 -18.56 -42.53 3.22
C GLU A 158 -17.25 -42.95 3.88
N PRO A 159 -17.30 -43.55 5.08
CA PRO A 159 -16.11 -44.03 5.76
C PRO A 159 -15.54 -45.20 4.94
N TYR A 160 -14.72 -44.88 3.94
CA TYR A 160 -14.11 -45.83 3.05
C TYR A 160 -13.00 -46.56 3.81
N SER A 161 -13.34 -47.73 4.36
CA SER A 161 -12.37 -48.70 4.86
C SER A 161 -11.77 -49.48 3.67
N GLY A 162 -10.95 -48.81 2.88
CA GLY A 162 -10.15 -49.43 1.83
C GLY A 162 -8.68 -49.17 2.09
N ILE A 163 -8.10 -49.95 2.98
CA ILE A 163 -6.64 -50.01 3.16
C ILE A 163 -6.10 -50.66 1.89
N ILE A 164 -5.64 -49.83 0.95
CA ILE A 164 -4.66 -50.27 -0.04
C ILE A 164 -3.33 -50.17 0.68
N ASP A 165 -2.74 -51.32 1.02
CA ASP A 165 -1.38 -51.42 1.53
C ASP A 165 -0.39 -50.98 0.45
N LEU A 166 -0.20 -49.66 0.33
CA LEU A 166 1.02 -49.11 -0.21
C LEU A 166 2.11 -49.45 0.79
N ARG A 167 2.83 -50.54 0.55
CA ARG A 167 4.06 -50.85 1.26
C ARG A 167 5.09 -49.77 0.93
N VAL A 168 5.00 -48.66 1.63
CA VAL A 168 6.08 -47.69 1.77
C VAL A 168 7.18 -48.46 2.49
N LYS A 169 8.36 -48.56 1.87
CA LYS A 169 9.57 -48.89 2.62
C LYS A 169 9.72 -47.76 3.64
N GLN A 170 9.31 -48.06 4.87
CA GLN A 170 9.33 -47.12 5.99
C GLN A 170 10.74 -46.51 6.03
N PRO A 171 10.89 -45.18 5.86
CA PRO A 171 12.07 -44.54 6.41
C PRO A 171 11.95 -44.81 7.91
N GLN A 172 12.93 -45.50 8.47
CA GLN A 172 13.06 -45.62 9.91
C GLN A 172 12.86 -44.24 10.52
N ALA A 173 12.03 -44.17 11.55
CA ALA A 173 11.87 -43.00 12.37
C ALA A 173 13.25 -42.63 12.95
N ALA A 174 14.01 -41.84 12.22
CA ALA A 174 15.04 -41.02 12.81
C ALA A 174 14.28 -39.98 13.62
N ALA A 175 14.41 -40.06 14.94
CA ALA A 175 13.99 -39.03 15.87
C ALA A 175 14.26 -37.64 15.26
N ALA A 176 13.35 -36.70 15.51
CA ALA A 176 13.55 -35.30 15.16
C ALA A 176 14.87 -34.81 15.78
N GLN A 177 15.95 -34.92 15.02
CA GLN A 177 17.21 -34.29 15.33
C GLN A 177 16.99 -32.79 15.14
N PRO A 178 17.50 -31.94 16.04
CA PRO A 178 17.58 -30.51 15.77
C PRO A 178 18.18 -30.34 14.38
N ASN A 179 17.68 -29.37 13.60
CA ASN A 179 18.20 -29.06 12.28
C ASN A 179 19.64 -28.53 12.43
N LEU A 180 20.57 -29.44 12.65
CA LEU A 180 21.99 -29.21 12.67
C LEU A 180 22.40 -28.99 11.22
N PRO A 181 23.26 -28.01 10.93
CA PRO A 181 23.79 -27.84 9.59
C PRO A 181 24.35 -29.19 9.12
N GLY A 182 23.84 -29.67 7.97
CA GLY A 182 24.34 -30.90 7.37
C GLY A 182 25.85 -30.81 7.16
N PRO A 183 26.56 -31.94 7.05
CA PRO A 183 28.00 -31.95 6.87
C PRO A 183 28.38 -31.03 5.71
N GLU A 184 29.35 -30.14 5.97
CA GLU A 184 29.82 -29.18 4.98
C GLU A 184 30.28 -29.96 3.74
N ARG A 185 29.65 -29.65 2.60
CA ARG A 185 29.99 -30.34 1.34
C ARG A 185 31.43 -29.98 1.01
N PRO A 186 32.33 -30.97 0.75
CA PRO A 186 33.71 -30.69 0.37
C PRO A 186 33.73 -29.72 -0.81
N TYR A 187 34.44 -28.61 -0.65
CA TYR A 187 34.59 -27.61 -1.69
C TYR A 187 35.32 -28.22 -2.89
N ASP A 188 34.62 -28.37 -4.02
CA ASP A 188 35.21 -28.83 -5.28
C ASP A 188 35.52 -27.60 -6.16
N PRO A 189 36.80 -27.22 -6.31
CA PRO A 189 37.20 -26.06 -7.10
C PRO A 189 36.90 -26.23 -8.61
N ASN A 190 36.62 -27.45 -9.08
CA ASN A 190 36.27 -27.69 -10.48
C ASN A 190 34.78 -27.42 -10.77
N LYS A 191 33.96 -27.27 -9.74
CA LYS A 191 32.53 -27.03 -9.89
C LYS A 191 32.29 -25.53 -10.03
N LYS A 192 32.04 -25.07 -11.26
CA LYS A 192 31.78 -23.65 -11.59
C LYS A 192 30.52 -23.17 -10.86
N VAL A 193 30.70 -22.46 -9.73
CA VAL A 193 29.65 -21.67 -9.08
C VAL A 193 29.42 -20.42 -9.91
N ARG A 194 28.19 -20.17 -10.33
CA ARG A 194 27.83 -18.90 -10.99
C ARG A 194 27.83 -17.81 -9.93
N MET A 195 28.82 -16.92 -9.97
CA MET A 195 28.83 -15.73 -9.13
C MET A 195 27.61 -14.88 -9.50
N VAL A 196 26.64 -14.81 -8.60
CA VAL A 196 25.45 -13.96 -8.75
C VAL A 196 25.70 -12.69 -7.94
N GLY A 197 25.97 -11.60 -8.63
CA GLY A 197 26.21 -10.29 -8.03
C GLY A 197 27.12 -9.44 -8.90
N PRO A 198 27.03 -8.10 -8.80
CA PRO A 198 28.00 -7.24 -9.46
C PRO A 198 29.40 -7.51 -8.88
N THR A 199 30.40 -7.65 -9.75
CA THR A 199 31.79 -7.78 -9.34
C THR A 199 32.24 -6.47 -8.70
N PHE A 200 32.38 -6.45 -7.38
CA PHE A 200 32.65 -5.22 -6.65
C PHE A 200 34.10 -4.72 -6.76
N LEU A 201 35.06 -5.59 -7.13
CA LEU A 201 36.47 -5.23 -7.19
C LEU A 201 37.12 -5.73 -8.51
N PRO A 202 37.83 -4.86 -9.26
CA PRO A 202 38.69 -5.31 -10.36
C PRO A 202 39.91 -6.09 -9.81
N GLU A 203 40.41 -7.08 -10.54
CA GLU A 203 41.54 -7.95 -10.13
C GLU A 203 42.91 -7.25 -10.15
N GLU A 204 42.95 -5.92 -10.21
CA GLU A 204 44.20 -5.16 -10.21
C GLU A 204 44.69 -4.90 -8.77
N SER A 205 46.02 -4.87 -8.58
CA SER A 205 46.62 -4.59 -7.28
C SER A 205 46.35 -3.14 -6.85
N ILE A 206 45.42 -2.96 -5.93
CA ILE A 206 45.08 -1.66 -5.35
C ILE A 206 46.27 -1.16 -4.50
N ASP A 207 46.87 -0.03 -4.87
CA ASP A 207 47.88 0.63 -4.03
C ASP A 207 47.20 1.28 -2.81
N LEU A 208 47.29 0.61 -1.66
CA LEU A 208 46.74 1.08 -0.39
C LEU A 208 47.56 2.24 0.23
N ALA A 209 48.78 2.51 -0.24
CA ALA A 209 49.64 3.53 0.34
C ALA A 209 49.32 4.95 -0.17
N HIS A 210 48.75 5.06 -1.39
CA HIS A 210 48.41 6.34 -2.00
C HIS A 210 46.98 6.35 -2.56
N PRO A 211 45.94 6.46 -1.72
CA PRO A 211 44.53 6.30 -2.13
C PRO A 211 43.95 7.49 -2.91
N LYS A 212 44.75 8.32 -3.58
CA LYS A 212 44.26 9.52 -4.28
C LYS A 212 44.07 9.26 -5.77
N SER A 213 42.85 8.89 -6.16
CA SER A 213 42.38 9.28 -7.49
C SER A 213 42.07 10.78 -7.48
N SER A 214 42.71 11.52 -8.38
CA SER A 214 42.43 12.94 -8.63
C SER A 214 41.10 13.06 -9.38
N GLY A 215 39.98 12.97 -8.67
CA GLY A 215 38.67 13.18 -9.27
C GLY A 215 37.54 13.04 -8.25
N PRO A 216 36.42 13.78 -8.41
CA PRO A 216 35.30 13.68 -7.49
C PRO A 216 34.71 12.26 -7.51
N GLN A 217 34.60 11.65 -6.33
CA GLN A 217 33.88 10.39 -6.15
C GLN A 217 32.39 10.58 -6.46
N PRO A 218 31.74 9.63 -7.15
CA PRO A 218 30.31 9.69 -7.40
C PRO A 218 29.55 9.59 -6.06
N GLN A 219 28.76 10.61 -5.73
CA GLN A 219 27.86 10.58 -4.58
C GLN A 219 26.68 9.65 -4.92
N GLN A 220 26.38 8.73 -4.01
CA GLN A 220 25.18 7.88 -4.04
C GLN A 220 23.98 8.59 -3.42
#